data_AF-A0A7W6HRA3-F1
#
_entry.id   AF-A0A7W6HRA3-F1
#
_cell.length_a   1.000
_cell.length_b   1.000
_cell.length_c   1.000
_cell.angle_alpha   90.00
_cell.angle_beta   90.00
_cell.angle_gamma   90.00
#
_symmetry.space_group_name_H-M   'P 1'
#
loop_
_entity.id
_entity.type
_entity.pdbx_description
1 polymer ?
#
loop_
_entity_poly.entity_id
_entity_poly.type
_entity_poly.pdbx_seq_one_letter_code
_entity_poly.pdbx_strand_id
1 'polypeptide(L)'
;MPLMVNGDIIKAAGYQSGAVRPEYRGRGLYRDLMQRAYAWAEQAGYETGILLTDKPSLYQAYGFSVIPQFKFSGPPPVFKPKSDSNRRQLDVATAEDVGLLRDRLATRQPVSEQFAVVRQIEMFLLNAHFDASVHLTYLAEIDAVVAWTWGNDGCFKLLDIVAREMPHLDTVLSNLAIEPEHVEVYVTPDCLAWQGRPVAYEGSCALMMTGTRFEAREAFAMLSPMADF
;
A
#
# COMPACT_ATOMS: atom_id res chain seq x y z
N MET A 1 2.51 -5.00 12.85
CA MET A 1 2.15 -3.89 11.95
C MET A 1 0.66 -3.58 12.11
N PRO A 2 0.26 -2.34 12.39
CA PRO A 2 -1.15 -1.96 12.44
C PRO A 2 -1.73 -1.95 11.02
N LEU A 3 -2.87 -2.62 10.84
CA LEU A 3 -3.57 -2.78 9.57
C LEU A 3 -5.01 -2.29 9.73
N MET A 4 -5.46 -1.43 8.83
CA MET A 4 -6.86 -1.03 8.70
C MET A 4 -7.60 -2.11 7.90
N VAL A 5 -8.68 -2.64 8.46
CA VAL A 5 -9.57 -3.62 7.81
C VAL A 5 -11.02 -3.26 8.17
N ASN A 6 -11.81 -2.85 7.18
CA ASN A 6 -13.23 -2.54 7.33
C ASN A 6 -13.54 -1.56 8.49
N GLY A 7 -12.74 -0.52 8.65
CA GLY A 7 -12.88 0.51 9.69
C GLY A 7 -12.15 0.20 11.01
N ASP A 8 -11.67 -1.03 11.21
CA ASP A 8 -10.95 -1.43 12.41
C ASP A 8 -9.42 -1.46 12.19
N ILE A 9 -8.68 -0.90 13.14
CA ILE A 9 -7.22 -1.08 13.20
C ILE A 9 -6.90 -2.34 14.00
N ILE A 10 -6.33 -3.34 13.32
CA ILE A 10 -5.94 -4.62 13.90
C ILE A 10 -4.43 -4.80 13.94
N LYS A 11 -3.97 -5.66 14.85
CA LYS A 11 -2.54 -6.00 14.97
C LYS A 11 -2.18 -7.18 14.06
N ALA A 12 -1.52 -6.90 12.93
CA ALA A 12 -1.08 -7.91 11.97
C ALA A 12 0.41 -8.28 12.10
N ALA A 13 0.73 -9.55 11.93
CA ALA A 13 2.10 -10.07 11.81
C ALA A 13 2.49 -10.20 10.33
N GLY A 14 3.49 -9.43 9.88
CA GLY A 14 4.04 -9.55 8.53
C GLY A 14 5.05 -10.70 8.46
N TYR A 15 4.87 -11.62 7.52
CA TYR A 15 5.83 -12.71 7.27
C TYR A 15 6.59 -12.44 5.98
N GLN A 16 7.89 -12.28 6.10
CA GLN A 16 8.77 -11.87 5.00
C GLN A 16 10.05 -12.69 4.97
N SER A 17 10.69 -12.76 3.80
CA SER A 17 12.05 -13.27 3.62
C SER A 17 12.30 -14.69 4.15
N GLY A 18 11.26 -15.53 4.25
CA GLY A 18 11.40 -16.92 4.65
C GLY A 18 12.13 -17.74 3.58
N ALA A 19 13.30 -18.29 3.91
CA ALA A 19 14.11 -19.05 2.96
C ALA A 19 14.80 -20.26 3.60
N VAL A 20 15.00 -21.31 2.80
CA VAL A 20 15.87 -22.44 3.14
C VAL A 20 16.90 -22.62 2.04
N ARG A 21 18.17 -22.57 2.45
CA ARG A 21 19.33 -22.87 1.60
C ARG A 21 19.13 -24.20 0.85
N PRO A 22 19.44 -24.28 -0.46
CA PRO A 22 19.15 -25.46 -1.28
C PRO A 22 19.58 -26.80 -0.67
N GLU A 23 20.79 -26.86 -0.10
CA GLU A 23 21.41 -28.04 0.50
C GLU A 23 20.72 -28.54 1.79
N TYR A 24 19.83 -27.72 2.38
CA TYR A 24 19.06 -28.06 3.58
C TYR A 24 17.56 -28.28 3.32
N ARG A 25 17.11 -28.22 2.05
CA ARG A 25 15.71 -28.47 1.69
C ARG A 25 15.30 -29.93 1.94
N GLY A 26 13.99 -30.17 2.05
CA GLY A 26 13.43 -31.50 2.33
C GLY A 26 13.53 -31.96 3.79
N ARG A 27 14.21 -31.19 4.66
CA ARG A 27 14.43 -31.53 6.08
C ARG A 27 13.37 -30.96 7.05
N GLY A 28 12.31 -30.36 6.52
CA GLY A 28 11.25 -29.76 7.35
C GLY A 28 11.59 -28.41 7.99
N LEU A 29 12.78 -27.84 7.78
CA LEU A 29 13.24 -26.59 8.42
C LEU A 29 12.29 -25.40 8.23
N TYR A 30 11.76 -25.21 7.01
CA TYR A 30 10.80 -24.14 6.74
C TYR A 30 9.52 -24.32 7.55
N ARG A 31 9.01 -25.56 7.61
CA ARG A 31 7.79 -25.88 8.35
C ARG A 31 7.95 -25.61 9.84
N ASP A 32 9.07 -26.07 10.40
CA ASP A 32 9.41 -25.84 11.80
C ASP A 32 9.56 -24.34 12.12
N LEU A 33 10.23 -23.56 11.25
CA LEU A 33 10.33 -22.11 11.39
C LEU A 33 8.95 -21.44 11.37
N MET A 34 8.12 -21.76 10.38
CA MET A 34 6.79 -21.14 10.24
C MET A 34 5.90 -21.49 11.43
N GLN A 35 5.89 -22.74 11.89
CA GLN A 35 5.14 -23.15 13.08
C GLN A 35 5.56 -22.37 14.32
N ARG A 36 6.86 -22.17 14.55
CA ARG A 36 7.37 -21.37 15.66
C ARG A 36 7.00 -19.89 15.52
N ALA A 37 7.09 -19.33 14.32
CA ALA A 37 6.74 -17.94 14.05
C ALA A 37 5.25 -17.68 14.30
N TYR A 38 4.37 -18.59 13.87
CA TYR A 38 2.93 -18.50 14.10
C TYR A 38 2.56 -18.66 15.57
N ALA A 39 3.14 -19.64 16.25
CA ALA A 39 2.91 -19.82 17.69
C ALA A 39 3.34 -18.57 18.48
N TRP A 40 4.46 -17.96 18.11
CA TRP A 40 4.87 -16.67 18.69
C TRP A 40 3.86 -15.55 18.40
N ALA A 41 3.37 -15.45 17.16
CA ALA A 41 2.42 -14.40 16.79
C ALA A 41 1.09 -14.53 17.55
N GLU A 42 0.58 -15.75 17.68
CA GLU A 42 -0.61 -16.06 18.47
C GLU A 42 -0.41 -15.67 19.94
N GLN A 43 0.70 -16.10 20.56
CA GLN A 43 1.05 -15.76 21.94
C GLN A 43 1.22 -14.25 22.16
N ALA A 44 1.72 -13.53 21.15
CA ALA A 44 1.89 -12.08 21.19
C ALA A 44 0.60 -11.30 20.85
N GLY A 45 -0.53 -12.00 20.69
CA GLY A 45 -1.86 -11.42 20.45
C GLY A 45 -1.99 -10.75 19.09
N TYR A 46 -1.31 -11.25 18.06
CA TYR A 46 -1.56 -10.84 16.69
C TYR A 46 -2.86 -11.46 16.18
N GLU A 47 -3.68 -10.67 15.52
CA GLU A 47 -5.03 -11.06 15.09
C GLU A 47 -5.04 -11.69 13.70
N THR A 48 -4.03 -11.38 12.87
CA THR A 48 -3.87 -11.90 11.53
C THR A 48 -2.40 -11.97 11.14
N GLY A 49 -2.07 -12.91 10.26
CA GLY A 49 -0.84 -12.93 9.50
C GLY A 49 -1.07 -12.34 8.11
N ILE A 50 -0.08 -11.62 7.58
CA ILE A 50 -0.11 -11.04 6.23
C ILE A 50 1.22 -11.30 5.52
N LEU A 51 1.17 -11.63 4.22
CA LEU A 51 2.36 -11.86 3.39
C LEU A 51 2.09 -11.64 1.91
N LEU A 52 3.17 -11.41 1.16
CA LEU A 52 3.23 -11.47 -0.30
C LEU A 52 4.03 -12.70 -0.74
N THR A 53 3.53 -13.44 -1.73
CA THR A 53 4.23 -14.65 -2.22
C THR A 53 3.94 -14.97 -3.69
N ASP A 54 4.95 -15.47 -4.40
CA ASP A 54 4.81 -16.10 -5.72
C ASP A 54 4.34 -17.57 -5.63
N LYS A 55 4.26 -18.13 -4.41
CA LYS A 55 3.91 -19.53 -4.13
C LYS A 55 2.82 -19.64 -3.07
N PRO A 56 1.56 -19.30 -3.39
CA PRO A 56 0.46 -19.34 -2.42
C PRO A 56 0.23 -20.70 -1.77
N SER A 57 0.42 -21.79 -2.52
CA SER A 57 0.24 -23.16 -2.03
C SER A 57 1.13 -23.54 -0.85
N LEU A 58 2.28 -22.87 -0.69
CA LEU A 58 3.17 -23.06 0.46
C LEU A 58 2.54 -22.61 1.77
N TYR A 59 1.64 -21.62 1.71
CA TYR A 59 1.07 -20.95 2.89
C TYR A 59 -0.36 -21.38 3.22
N GLN A 60 -1.10 -21.92 2.24
CA GLN A 60 -2.46 -22.42 2.42
C GLN A 60 -2.58 -23.44 3.57
N ALA A 61 -1.59 -24.32 3.73
CA ALA A 61 -1.56 -25.32 4.80
C ALA A 61 -1.50 -24.70 6.22
N TYR A 62 -1.19 -23.40 6.33
CA TYR A 62 -1.15 -22.65 7.58
C TYR A 62 -2.33 -21.68 7.74
N GLY A 63 -3.40 -21.86 6.94
CA GLY A 63 -4.61 -21.05 7.03
C GLY A 63 -4.55 -19.70 6.33
N PHE A 64 -3.54 -19.47 5.48
CA PHE A 64 -3.50 -18.30 4.61
C PHE A 64 -4.40 -18.50 3.39
N SER A 65 -5.16 -17.46 3.08
CA SER A 65 -5.99 -17.37 1.88
C SER A 65 -5.53 -16.19 1.03
N VAL A 66 -5.63 -16.33 -0.29
CA VAL A 66 -5.36 -15.22 -1.23
C VAL A 66 -6.42 -14.15 -1.05
N ILE A 67 -5.99 -12.90 -0.94
CA ILE A 67 -6.84 -11.72 -0.92
C ILE A 67 -6.85 -11.14 -2.33
N PRO A 68 -7.99 -11.17 -3.05
CA PRO A 68 -8.11 -10.54 -4.35
C PRO A 68 -7.84 -9.03 -4.25
N GLN A 69 -6.97 -8.53 -5.13
CA GLN A 69 -6.61 -7.11 -5.18
C GLN A 69 -7.22 -6.43 -6.40
N PHE A 70 -7.58 -5.16 -6.26
CA PHE A 70 -8.18 -4.39 -7.34
C PHE A 70 -7.59 -2.98 -7.38
N LYS A 71 -7.06 -2.59 -8.54
CA LYS A 71 -6.83 -1.18 -8.84
C LYS A 71 -8.12 -0.56 -9.36
N PHE A 72 -8.24 0.75 -9.28
CA PHE A 72 -9.45 1.47 -9.68
C PHE A 72 -9.13 2.39 -10.84
N SER A 73 -9.94 2.36 -11.89
CA SER A 73 -9.62 2.97 -13.17
C SER A 73 -10.80 3.80 -13.68
N GLY A 74 -10.56 5.05 -14.07
CA GLY A 74 -11.63 5.94 -14.54
C GLY A 74 -11.11 7.29 -15.04
N PRO A 75 -12.01 8.14 -15.57
CA PRO A 75 -11.64 9.49 -15.96
C PRO A 75 -11.20 10.31 -14.72
N PRO A 76 -10.34 11.32 -14.90
CA PRO A 76 -10.04 12.26 -13.83
C PRO A 76 -11.34 12.94 -13.34
N PRO A 77 -11.44 13.28 -12.04
CA PRO A 77 -12.52 14.15 -11.57
C PRO A 77 -12.46 15.52 -12.26
N VAL A 78 -13.51 16.33 -12.14
CA VAL A 78 -13.44 17.74 -12.57
C VAL A 78 -12.60 18.51 -11.56
N PHE A 79 -11.55 19.19 -12.02
CA PHE A 79 -10.68 19.99 -11.17
C PHE A 79 -10.14 21.22 -11.91
N LYS A 80 -9.43 22.12 -11.20
CA LYS A 80 -8.77 23.29 -11.80
C LYS A 80 -7.30 23.31 -11.39
N PRO A 81 -6.35 23.17 -12.34
CA PRO A 81 -4.93 23.27 -12.04
C PRO A 81 -4.60 24.58 -11.33
N LYS A 82 -3.82 24.50 -10.25
CA LYS A 82 -3.28 25.66 -9.56
C LYS A 82 -1.89 25.96 -10.09
N SER A 83 -1.77 27.05 -10.85
CA SER A 83 -0.48 27.52 -11.38
C SER A 83 0.52 27.87 -10.27
N ASP A 84 0.02 28.39 -9.14
CA ASP A 84 0.83 28.90 -8.04
C ASP A 84 0.93 27.93 -6.84
N SER A 85 0.58 26.65 -7.04
CA SER A 85 0.67 25.67 -5.94
C SER A 85 2.12 25.46 -5.52
N ASN A 86 2.37 25.58 -4.22
CA ASN A 86 3.68 25.25 -3.65
C ASN A 86 3.84 23.72 -3.59
N ARG A 87 4.32 23.15 -4.69
CA ARG A 87 4.65 21.73 -4.84
C ARG A 87 6.16 21.53 -4.95
N ARG A 88 6.65 20.50 -4.29
CA ARG A 88 8.08 20.17 -4.25
C ARG A 88 8.30 18.68 -4.49
N GLN A 89 9.13 18.34 -5.46
CA GLN A 89 9.59 16.97 -5.64
C GLN A 89 10.51 16.59 -4.48
N LEU A 90 10.28 15.42 -3.90
CA LEU A 90 11.10 14.85 -2.83
C LEU A 90 12.07 13.81 -3.40
N ASP A 91 13.25 13.74 -2.80
CA ASP A 91 14.29 12.78 -3.10
C ASP A 91 14.71 12.02 -1.82
N VAL A 92 14.42 10.72 -1.80
CA VAL A 92 14.75 9.82 -0.68
C VAL A 92 16.25 9.59 -0.49
N ALA A 93 17.11 10.08 -1.39
CA ALA A 93 18.55 10.15 -1.18
C ALA A 93 18.98 11.31 -0.26
N THR A 94 18.10 12.26 0.01
CA THR A 94 18.41 13.44 0.84
C THR A 94 17.91 13.28 2.28
N ALA A 95 18.75 13.65 3.25
CA ALA A 95 18.39 13.53 4.67
C ALA A 95 17.22 14.45 5.06
N GLU A 96 17.11 15.61 4.43
CA GLU A 96 16.02 16.57 4.65
C GLU A 96 14.66 15.98 4.25
N ASP A 97 14.58 15.39 3.05
CA ASP A 97 13.32 14.83 2.54
C ASP A 97 12.95 13.55 3.27
N VAL A 98 13.92 12.72 3.63
CA VAL A 98 13.69 11.57 4.51
C VAL A 98 13.16 12.03 5.86
N GLY A 99 13.69 13.13 6.43
CA GLY A 99 13.16 13.73 7.65
C GLY A 99 11.69 14.12 7.52
N LEU A 100 11.35 14.89 6.47
CA LEU A 100 9.97 15.30 6.18
C LEU A 100 9.03 14.10 6.00
N LEU A 101 9.44 13.10 5.22
CA LEU A 101 8.66 11.89 4.97
C LEU A 101 8.41 11.11 6.26
N ARG A 102 9.44 10.93 7.10
CA ARG A 102 9.32 10.24 8.40
C ARG A 102 8.31 10.94 9.29
N ASP A 103 8.37 12.25 9.39
CA ASP A 103 7.46 13.04 10.23
C ASP A 103 6.00 12.91 9.74
N ARG A 104 5.77 12.97 8.43
CA ARG A 104 4.43 12.85 7.86
C ARG A 104 3.87 11.44 7.93
N LEU A 105 4.66 10.43 7.57
CA LEU A 105 4.29 9.01 7.67
C LEU A 105 4.01 8.60 9.13
N ALA A 106 4.71 9.21 10.09
CA ALA A 106 4.49 8.92 11.51
C ALA A 106 3.08 9.33 11.99
N THR A 107 2.47 10.35 11.37
CA THR A 107 1.16 10.92 11.75
C THR A 107 0.06 10.75 10.71
N ARG A 108 0.30 9.98 9.64
CA ARG A 108 -0.67 9.84 8.54
C ARG A 108 -1.97 9.20 9.00
N GLN A 109 -3.07 9.58 8.35
CA GLN A 109 -4.28 8.78 8.29
C GLN A 109 -4.01 7.56 7.38
N PRO A 110 -4.63 6.40 7.64
CA PRO A 110 -4.66 5.31 6.66
C PRO A 110 -5.20 5.81 5.30
N VAL A 111 -4.59 5.37 4.20
CA VAL A 111 -5.00 5.75 2.84
C VAL A 111 -6.41 5.27 2.44
N SER A 112 -6.95 4.32 3.20
CA SER A 112 -8.28 3.74 3.05
C SER A 112 -8.79 3.30 4.43
N GLU A 113 -10.10 3.38 4.65
CA GLU A 113 -10.78 2.80 5.81
C GLU A 113 -11.14 1.32 5.56
N GLN A 114 -11.18 0.88 4.31
CA GLN A 114 -11.44 -0.53 3.97
C GLN A 114 -10.19 -1.41 4.10
N PHE A 115 -9.07 -0.99 3.53
CA PHE A 115 -7.83 -1.76 3.59
C PHE A 115 -6.58 -0.90 3.43
N ALA A 116 -5.76 -0.82 4.48
CA ALA A 116 -4.49 -0.11 4.41
C ALA A 116 -3.52 -0.53 5.49
N VAL A 117 -2.22 -0.55 5.19
CA VAL A 117 -1.20 -0.54 6.23
C VAL A 117 -1.20 0.84 6.89
N VAL A 118 -1.51 0.91 8.18
CA VAL A 118 -1.67 2.20 8.88
C VAL A 118 -0.33 2.91 9.00
N ARG A 119 0.72 2.19 9.43
CA ARG A 119 2.06 2.75 9.64
C ARG A 119 3.14 1.72 9.28
N GLN A 120 3.92 2.04 8.25
CA GLN A 120 5.12 1.31 7.84
C GLN A 120 6.05 2.25 7.05
N ILE A 121 6.89 2.97 7.78
CA ILE A 121 7.75 4.02 7.21
C ILE A 121 8.82 3.40 6.31
N GLU A 122 9.35 2.27 6.75
CA GLU A 122 10.49 1.60 6.14
C GLU A 122 10.16 1.15 4.72
N MET A 123 9.00 0.51 4.51
CA MET A 123 8.63 0.05 3.17
C MET A 123 8.31 1.19 2.21
N PHE A 124 7.67 2.25 2.69
CA PHE A 124 7.44 3.44 1.87
C PHE A 124 8.76 4.00 1.33
N LEU A 125 9.76 4.15 2.19
CA LEU A 125 11.08 4.67 1.79
C LEU A 125 11.84 3.70 0.89
N LEU A 126 11.81 2.39 1.19
CA LEU A 126 12.49 1.38 0.36
C LEU A 126 11.86 1.28 -1.03
N ASN A 127 10.53 1.25 -1.12
CA ASN A 127 9.85 1.13 -2.41
C ASN A 127 10.04 2.39 -3.25
N ALA A 128 10.01 3.58 -2.63
CA ALA A 128 10.37 4.83 -3.32
C ALA A 128 11.83 4.87 -3.78
N HIS A 129 12.74 4.22 -3.05
CA HIS A 129 14.15 4.18 -3.42
C HIS A 129 14.44 3.18 -4.55
N PHE A 130 13.81 2.01 -4.53
CA PHE A 130 14.07 0.94 -5.49
C PHE A 130 13.31 1.09 -6.81
N ASP A 131 12.19 1.81 -6.82
CA ASP A 131 11.43 2.10 -8.04
C ASP A 131 11.65 3.55 -8.49
N ALA A 132 12.59 3.73 -9.41
CA ALA A 132 12.92 5.05 -9.96
C ALA A 132 11.79 5.69 -10.79
N SER A 133 10.72 4.95 -11.09
CA SER A 133 9.53 5.50 -11.75
C SER A 133 8.58 6.21 -10.78
N VAL A 134 8.77 6.02 -9.47
CA VAL A 134 7.94 6.64 -8.45
C VAL A 134 8.36 8.10 -8.24
N HIS A 135 7.40 8.99 -8.40
CA HIS A 135 7.51 10.39 -8.01
C HIS A 135 6.91 10.58 -6.62
N LEU A 136 7.68 11.19 -5.72
CA LEU A 136 7.17 11.71 -4.45
C LEU A 136 7.04 13.23 -4.55
N THR A 137 5.83 13.75 -4.49
CA THR A 137 5.60 15.20 -4.55
C THR A 137 4.92 15.67 -3.27
N TYR A 138 5.58 16.57 -2.55
CA TYR A 138 4.99 17.27 -1.41
C TYR A 138 4.15 18.46 -1.88
N LEU A 139 2.93 18.55 -1.38
CA LEU A 139 1.94 19.57 -1.68
C LEU A 139 1.69 20.38 -0.40
N ALA A 140 2.38 21.53 -0.28
CA ALA A 140 2.41 22.29 0.97
C ALA A 140 1.04 22.84 1.38
N GLU A 141 0.19 23.21 0.41
CA GLU A 141 -1.15 23.76 0.68
C GLU A 141 -2.07 22.80 1.43
N ILE A 142 -1.91 21.49 1.20
CA ILE A 142 -2.72 20.44 1.82
C ILE A 142 -1.90 19.54 2.75
N ASP A 143 -0.65 19.92 3.03
CA ASP A 143 0.33 19.18 3.81
C ASP A 143 0.35 17.66 3.51
N ALA A 144 0.36 17.33 2.22
CA ALA A 144 0.31 15.95 1.75
C ALA A 144 1.53 15.58 0.92
N VAL A 145 2.04 14.36 1.05
CA VAL A 145 2.96 13.76 0.07
C VAL A 145 2.17 12.79 -0.79
N VAL A 146 2.29 12.94 -2.10
CA VAL A 146 1.65 12.05 -3.07
C VAL A 146 2.74 11.18 -3.69
N ALA A 147 2.59 9.87 -3.60
CA ALA A 147 3.38 8.91 -4.35
C ALA A 147 2.62 8.54 -5.63
N TRP A 148 3.23 8.78 -6.78
CA TRP A 148 2.57 8.60 -8.07
C TRP A 148 3.56 8.27 -9.18
N THR A 149 3.06 7.78 -10.30
CA THR A 149 3.87 7.56 -11.52
C THR A 149 3.04 7.78 -12.77
N TRP A 150 3.71 7.93 -13.92
CA TRP A 150 3.06 7.93 -15.22
C TRP A 150 2.96 6.50 -15.76
N GLY A 151 1.76 6.10 -16.16
CA GLY A 151 1.53 4.98 -17.05
C GLY A 151 1.76 5.37 -18.51
N ASN A 152 1.43 4.44 -19.41
CA ASN A 152 1.35 4.73 -20.83
C ASN A 152 0.19 5.71 -21.12
N ASP A 153 0.24 6.36 -22.28
CA ASP A 153 -0.88 7.13 -22.85
C ASP A 153 -1.47 8.18 -21.88
N GLY A 154 -0.62 8.92 -21.16
CA GLY A 154 -1.05 10.00 -20.28
C GLY A 154 -1.83 9.55 -19.03
N CYS A 155 -1.72 8.26 -18.66
CA CYS A 155 -2.37 7.73 -17.46
C CYS A 155 -1.61 8.13 -16.18
N PHE A 156 -2.26 8.88 -15.30
CA PHE A 156 -1.74 9.15 -13.96
C PHE A 156 -2.05 7.97 -13.03
N LYS A 157 -1.03 7.43 -12.36
CA LYS A 157 -1.17 6.34 -11.40
C LYS A 157 -0.89 6.87 -9.99
N LEU A 158 -1.91 6.87 -9.14
CA LEU A 158 -1.79 7.18 -7.72
C LEU A 158 -1.41 5.90 -6.94
N LEU A 159 -0.29 5.94 -6.21
CA LEU A 159 0.26 4.78 -5.49
C LEU A 159 0.00 4.84 -3.97
N ASP A 160 0.13 6.01 -3.36
CA ASP A 160 -0.13 6.27 -1.93
C ASP A 160 -0.32 7.79 -1.71
N ILE A 161 -0.97 8.17 -0.61
CA ILE A 161 -1.01 9.55 -0.11
C ILE A 161 -0.66 9.54 1.37
N VAL A 162 0.33 10.34 1.73
CA VAL A 162 0.72 10.58 3.12
C VAL A 162 0.16 11.94 3.55
N ALA A 163 -0.95 11.93 4.28
CA ALA A 163 -1.57 13.14 4.82
C ALA A 163 -2.19 12.85 6.20
N ARG A 164 -2.37 13.88 7.02
CA ARG A 164 -3.09 13.77 8.31
C ARG A 164 -4.61 13.68 8.12
N GLU A 165 -5.09 14.31 7.06
CA GLU A 165 -6.47 14.25 6.59
C GLU A 165 -6.42 13.89 5.11
N MET A 166 -7.12 12.83 4.72
CA MET A 166 -7.08 12.36 3.34
C MET A 166 -7.69 13.38 2.37
N PRO A 167 -6.92 13.90 1.40
CA PRO A 167 -7.44 14.84 0.42
C PRO A 167 -8.28 14.13 -0.64
N HIS A 168 -9.25 14.85 -1.20
CA HIS A 168 -9.94 14.41 -2.40
C HIS A 168 -9.01 14.36 -3.61
N LEU A 169 -9.32 13.49 -4.57
CA LEU A 169 -8.49 13.31 -5.77
C LEU A 169 -8.43 14.57 -6.65
N ASP A 170 -9.53 15.33 -6.74
CA ASP A 170 -9.57 16.61 -7.48
C ASP A 170 -8.58 17.64 -6.91
N THR A 171 -8.44 17.65 -5.59
CA THR A 171 -7.57 18.54 -4.82
C THR A 171 -6.11 18.13 -5.00
N VAL A 172 -5.83 16.82 -5.02
CA VAL A 172 -4.52 16.29 -5.37
C VAL A 172 -4.11 16.72 -6.78
N LEU A 173 -4.95 16.46 -7.79
CA LEU A 173 -4.64 16.81 -9.19
C LEU A 173 -4.50 18.33 -9.40
N SER A 174 -5.36 19.13 -8.76
CA SER A 174 -5.27 20.60 -8.78
C SER A 174 -3.93 21.11 -8.25
N ASN A 175 -3.46 20.56 -7.13
CA ASN A 175 -2.21 20.97 -6.50
C ASN A 175 -0.97 20.42 -7.23
N LEU A 176 -1.06 19.23 -7.83
CA LEU A 176 -0.01 18.72 -8.73
C LEU A 176 0.10 19.55 -10.02
N ALA A 177 -1.01 20.21 -10.42
CA ALA A 177 -1.13 20.94 -11.68
C ALA A 177 -0.82 20.06 -12.90
N ILE A 178 -1.36 18.83 -12.88
CA ILE A 178 -1.26 17.86 -13.97
C ILE A 178 -2.65 17.58 -14.52
N GLU A 179 -2.76 17.41 -15.84
CA GLU A 179 -4.01 17.12 -16.54
C GLU A 179 -3.90 15.76 -17.23
N PRO A 180 -4.11 14.65 -16.49
CA PRO A 180 -4.05 13.32 -17.08
C PRO A 180 -5.28 13.04 -17.94
N GLU A 181 -5.11 12.24 -18.99
CA GLU A 181 -6.24 11.75 -19.80
C GLU A 181 -7.06 10.71 -19.03
N HIS A 182 -6.39 9.96 -18.15
CA HIS A 182 -6.96 8.84 -17.41
C HIS A 182 -6.29 8.67 -16.04
N VAL A 183 -7.02 8.16 -15.05
CA VAL A 183 -6.51 7.91 -13.70
C VAL A 183 -6.63 6.44 -13.32
N GLU A 184 -5.56 5.90 -12.76
CA GLU A 184 -5.56 4.65 -12.00
C GLU A 184 -5.17 4.91 -10.54
N VAL A 185 -5.91 4.33 -9.60
CA VAL A 185 -5.65 4.40 -8.16
C VAL A 185 -5.31 3.01 -7.64
N TYR A 186 -4.14 2.88 -7.01
CA TYR A 186 -3.58 1.64 -6.46
C TYR A 186 -3.73 1.57 -4.93
N VAL A 187 -4.82 2.18 -4.43
CA VAL A 187 -5.37 2.03 -3.08
C VAL A 187 -6.89 1.94 -3.22
N THR A 188 -7.60 1.47 -2.21
CA THR A 188 -9.06 1.57 -2.21
C THR A 188 -9.46 3.06 -2.12
N PRO A 189 -10.29 3.60 -3.04
CA PRO A 189 -10.50 5.05 -3.19
C PRO A 189 -11.59 5.61 -2.27
N ASP A 190 -11.96 4.90 -1.21
CA ASP A 190 -13.06 5.24 -0.30
C ASP A 190 -12.85 6.59 0.42
N CYS A 191 -11.61 7.03 0.60
CA CYS A 191 -11.28 8.33 1.20
C CYS A 191 -11.02 9.45 0.17
N LEU A 192 -11.15 9.20 -1.15
CA LEU A 192 -10.69 10.13 -2.19
C LEU A 192 -11.80 10.97 -2.84
N ALA A 193 -13.06 10.79 -2.42
CA ALA A 193 -14.23 11.38 -3.08
C ALA A 193 -14.26 11.18 -4.61
N TRP A 194 -13.73 10.05 -5.07
CA TRP A 194 -13.67 9.66 -6.47
C TRP A 194 -14.02 8.18 -6.60
N GLN A 195 -14.70 7.81 -7.67
CA GLN A 195 -15.07 6.43 -7.96
C GLN A 195 -14.45 6.01 -9.28
N GLY A 196 -13.69 4.93 -9.24
CA GLY A 196 -13.18 4.24 -10.43
C GLY A 196 -13.85 2.89 -10.59
N ARG A 197 -13.81 2.35 -11.81
CA ARG A 197 -14.19 0.96 -12.04
C ARG A 197 -13.11 0.06 -11.43
N PRO A 198 -13.47 -0.92 -10.56
CA PRO A 198 -12.49 -1.88 -10.06
C PRO A 198 -12.00 -2.75 -11.22
N VAL A 199 -10.69 -2.95 -11.27
CA VAL A 199 -9.99 -3.80 -12.23
C VAL A 199 -9.09 -4.72 -11.42
N ALA A 200 -9.21 -6.03 -11.63
CA ALA A 200 -8.38 -7.02 -10.94
C ALA A 200 -6.89 -6.66 -11.10
N TYR A 201 -6.16 -6.67 -10.00
CA TYR A 201 -4.74 -6.39 -9.96
C TYR A 201 -3.95 -7.70 -9.85
N GLU A 202 -3.22 -8.00 -10.92
CA GLU A 202 -2.35 -9.16 -11.02
C GLU A 202 -0.89 -8.72 -10.81
N GLY A 203 -0.50 -8.54 -9.54
CA GLY A 203 0.89 -8.31 -9.16
C GLY A 203 1.76 -9.57 -9.34
N SER A 204 3.07 -9.42 -9.23
CA SER A 204 4.03 -10.55 -9.28
C SER A 204 3.88 -11.51 -8.10
N CYS A 205 3.33 -11.03 -6.99
CA CYS A 205 3.06 -11.79 -5.78
C CYS A 205 1.56 -11.69 -5.43
N ALA A 206 1.01 -12.77 -4.91
CA ALA A 206 -0.31 -12.77 -4.31
C ALA A 206 -0.23 -12.24 -2.86
N LEU A 207 -1.13 -11.33 -2.51
CA LEU A 207 -1.41 -10.97 -1.12
C LEU A 207 -2.15 -12.10 -0.45
N MET A 208 -1.67 -12.53 0.72
CA MET A 208 -2.34 -13.55 1.51
C MET A 208 -2.48 -13.12 2.97
N MET A 209 -3.60 -13.49 3.58
CA MET A 209 -3.86 -13.25 5.00
C MET A 209 -4.45 -14.48 5.70
N THR A 210 -4.27 -14.56 7.03
CA THR A 210 -4.98 -15.55 7.87
C THR A 210 -6.20 -14.94 8.56
N GLY A 211 -7.15 -15.80 8.94
CA GLY A 211 -8.35 -15.39 9.66
C GLY A 211 -9.48 -14.91 8.74
N THR A 212 -10.68 -14.78 9.31
CA THR A 212 -11.95 -14.63 8.57
C THR A 212 -12.47 -13.20 8.48
N ARG A 213 -11.68 -12.18 8.89
CA ARG A 213 -12.15 -10.77 8.88
C ARG A 213 -12.41 -10.19 7.47
N PHE A 214 -11.98 -10.89 6.42
CA PHE A 214 -12.29 -10.58 5.02
C PHE A 214 -13.47 -11.38 4.44
N GLU A 215 -14.20 -12.15 5.26
CA GLU A 215 -15.41 -12.87 4.83
C GLU A 215 -16.62 -11.93 4.65
N ALA A 216 -16.46 -10.92 3.80
CA ALA A 216 -17.56 -10.12 3.25
C ALA A 216 -17.29 -9.96 1.75
N ARG A 217 -18.17 -10.54 0.93
CA ARG A 217 -18.05 -10.82 -0.51
C ARG A 217 -17.93 -9.59 -1.44
N GLU A 218 -17.68 -8.39 -0.92
CA GLU A 218 -17.74 -7.13 -1.69
C GLU A 218 -16.61 -6.13 -1.38
N ALA A 219 -15.70 -6.43 -0.45
CA ALA A 219 -14.60 -5.51 -0.12
C ALA A 219 -13.49 -5.58 -1.18
N PHE A 220 -13.40 -4.56 -2.04
CA PHE A 220 -12.29 -4.40 -2.97
C PHE A 220 -11.07 -3.89 -2.21
N ALA A 221 -10.15 -4.80 -1.89
CA ALA A 221 -8.89 -4.46 -1.23
C ALA A 221 -7.82 -4.10 -2.26
N MET A 222 -6.92 -3.19 -1.88
CA MET A 222 -5.68 -2.93 -2.61
C MET A 222 -4.59 -2.54 -1.62
N LEU A 223 -3.54 -3.37 -1.52
CA LEU A 223 -2.34 -2.98 -0.80
C LEU A 223 -1.64 -1.89 -1.62
N SER A 224 -1.36 -0.75 -0.99
CA SER A 224 -0.57 0.29 -1.65
C SER A 224 0.78 -0.29 -2.09
N PRO A 225 1.23 -0.03 -3.33
CA PRO A 225 2.59 -0.37 -3.76
C PRO A 225 3.68 0.23 -2.87
N MET A 226 3.39 1.32 -2.15
CA MET A 226 4.32 1.92 -1.18
C MET A 226 4.32 1.20 0.16
N ALA A 227 3.45 0.21 0.35
CA ALA A 227 3.40 -0.68 1.50
C ALA A 227 3.69 -2.15 1.12
N ASP A 228 3.98 -2.45 -0.16
CA ASP A 228 4.43 -3.78 -0.57
C ASP A 228 5.74 -4.14 0.13
N PHE A 229 5.88 -5.41 0.51
CA PHE A 229 6.89 -5.86 1.46
C PHE A 229 7.39 -7.29 1.17
#